data_AF-A0A8H3DWD3-F1
#
_entry.id   AF-A0A8H3DWD3-F1
#
_cell.length_a   1.000
_cell.length_b   1.000
_cell.length_c   1.000
_cell.angle_alpha   90.00
_cell.angle_beta   90.00
_cell.angle_gamma   90.00
#
_symmetry.space_group_name_H-M   'P 1'
#
loop_
_entity.id
_entity.type
_entity.pdbx_description
1 polymer ?
#
loop_
_entity_poly.entity_id
_entity_poly.type
_entity_poly.pdbx_seq_one_letter_code
_entity_poly.pdbx_strand_id
1 'polypeptide(L)'
;MSGLTIDNSAGDAANSQSGGKAAGHNTDGFDVSTTELTIQDSKIYNQDDCIAINKGSNIIFQRNYCSGGHGISIGSISTGATVSGVQILNNQIVNNDQALRIKTKADATDASVTGITFSGNTATGTKKFGVIVDQGYPTTLGTPGNGVKISNINFTGSSNNIAVTSSAQRVAVNCGTGCTGTWDWSQLTVTGGKAADSKYKYSGIKGALTCLGVQLDPGTKQRTIDTIIANQHPDGGFGGGPGQLPHLLPTYASVCALAIVGRPGENGGWDQINRQKCYDFFMRMKQPDGSFIVNKDAEVDVRGTYCLLVVAALLDILTPELVEGTSEFLRSCQTYEGGFASSSHPYYSAESDKPQVLSEVHPTLGEAHGGYTSCAIASWVLLQPYQRPEGRLFTRITWTNNLNMHSDPKINVKKLVRWAAGMQGLPIEGGGFRGRSNKLVDGCYSWWIGGLEPLLLDLLGLGSEEAETEVPSHVTEETDSENGPITLFDKTSLQRFTLVSSQVSTGGLRDKPGKSADLYHTTYNLAGYSTAQHRVYRSLVTENKLLEAWQNSQGIIQGSDEQLRKTTWARMCAWQEDEGAHFYLGGEENRVNATHPLFNLTISHARAIANYFYQQKGL
;
A
#
# COMPACT_ATOMS: atom_id res chain seq x y z
N MET A 1 -17.08 14.06 29.17
CA MET A 1 -16.61 15.26 29.89
C MET A 1 -16.19 16.32 28.87
N SER A 2 -16.56 17.58 29.06
CA SER A 2 -16.27 18.64 28.08
C SER A 2 -16.03 19.99 28.77
N GLY A 3 -15.16 20.83 28.22
CA GLY A 3 -15.02 22.23 28.64
C GLY A 3 -14.34 22.45 30.00
N LEU A 4 -13.58 21.47 30.51
CA LEU A 4 -12.96 21.56 31.83
C LEU A 4 -11.67 22.41 31.78
N THR A 5 -11.39 23.12 32.87
CA THR A 5 -10.06 23.74 33.09
C THR A 5 -9.46 23.14 34.35
N ILE A 6 -8.40 22.36 34.17
CA ILE A 6 -7.59 21.77 35.24
C ILE A 6 -6.29 22.54 35.26
N ASP A 7 -6.07 23.33 36.31
CA ASP A 7 -4.92 24.22 36.40
C ASP A 7 -4.16 24.03 37.71
N ASN A 8 -3.08 23.26 37.62
CA ASN A 8 -2.13 23.03 38.70
C ASN A 8 -0.83 23.83 38.49
N SER A 9 -0.83 24.90 37.67
CA SER A 9 0.36 25.70 37.38
C SER A 9 0.93 26.41 38.62
N ALA A 10 0.12 26.65 39.65
CA ALA A 10 0.61 27.13 40.95
C ALA A 10 1.64 26.17 41.58
N GLY A 11 1.58 24.88 41.24
CA GLY A 11 2.55 23.87 41.65
C GLY A 11 3.93 24.02 41.01
N ASP A 12 4.07 24.78 39.92
CA ASP A 12 5.37 24.98 39.26
C ASP A 12 6.31 25.87 40.11
N ALA A 13 5.74 26.71 40.99
CA ALA A 13 6.50 27.59 41.86
C ALA A 13 7.14 26.85 43.04
N ALA A 14 8.39 27.22 43.34
CA ALA A 14 9.06 26.75 44.53
C ALA A 14 8.51 27.44 45.79
N ASN A 15 8.36 26.68 46.88
CA ASN A 15 7.96 27.25 48.17
C ASN A 15 8.63 26.54 49.35
N SER A 16 8.41 27.06 50.56
CA SER A 16 9.01 26.53 51.78
C SER A 16 8.45 25.15 52.18
N GLN A 17 7.21 24.82 51.79
CA GLN A 17 6.58 23.53 52.07
C GLN A 17 7.16 22.41 51.20
N SER A 18 7.64 22.74 50.01
CA SER A 18 8.34 21.83 49.09
C SER A 18 9.87 21.86 49.22
N GLY A 19 10.40 22.50 50.26
CA GLY A 19 11.84 22.59 50.49
C GLY A 19 12.60 23.35 49.38
N GLY A 20 11.97 24.36 48.77
CA GLY A 20 12.56 25.18 47.71
C GLY A 20 12.53 24.55 46.31
N LYS A 21 11.81 23.44 46.12
CA LYS A 21 11.56 22.82 44.81
C LYS A 21 10.16 23.16 44.31
N ALA A 22 9.84 22.91 43.03
CA ALA A 22 8.46 22.98 42.55
C ALA A 22 7.51 22.19 43.49
N ALA A 23 6.39 22.80 43.83
CA ALA A 23 5.45 22.27 44.82
C ALA A 23 4.54 21.16 44.26
N GLY A 24 4.31 21.14 42.95
CA GLY A 24 3.57 20.11 42.24
C GLY A 24 4.51 19.08 41.61
N HIS A 25 4.17 17.80 41.79
CA HIS A 25 4.81 16.67 41.13
C HIS A 25 3.77 15.54 41.02
N ASN A 26 3.85 14.70 39.98
CA ASN A 26 2.91 13.60 39.73
C ASN A 26 1.43 14.02 39.71
N THR A 27 1.15 15.21 39.17
CA THR A 27 -0.23 15.70 39.04
C THR A 27 -0.76 15.30 37.68
N ASP A 28 -1.53 14.22 37.60
CA ASP A 28 -2.22 13.85 36.36
C ASP A 28 -3.46 14.73 36.16
N GLY A 29 -3.74 15.12 34.92
CA GLY A 29 -4.97 15.83 34.57
C GLY A 29 -6.19 14.91 34.67
N PHE A 30 -6.09 13.74 34.04
CA PHE A 30 -7.10 12.69 34.11
C PHE A 30 -6.44 11.33 34.30
N ASP A 31 -6.89 10.57 35.29
CA ASP A 31 -6.55 9.15 35.44
C ASP A 31 -7.77 8.31 35.04
N VAL A 32 -7.62 7.45 34.03
CA VAL A 32 -8.74 6.81 33.31
C VAL A 32 -8.61 5.30 33.31
N SER A 33 -9.60 4.66 33.95
CA SER A 33 -9.80 3.21 34.02
C SER A 33 -11.26 2.84 33.70
N THR A 34 -11.74 3.10 32.48
CA THR A 34 -13.16 2.93 32.13
C THR A 34 -13.39 2.64 30.64
N THR A 35 -14.62 2.31 30.27
CA THR A 35 -15.05 2.08 28.88
C THR A 35 -16.12 3.10 28.47
N GLU A 36 -16.18 3.45 27.18
CA GLU A 36 -17.10 4.47 26.62
C GLU A 36 -16.96 5.86 27.25
N LEU A 37 -15.79 6.49 27.05
CA LEU A 37 -15.52 7.82 27.59
C LEU A 37 -15.07 8.78 26.49
N THR A 38 -15.72 9.95 26.41
CA THR A 38 -15.23 11.08 25.63
C THR A 38 -14.81 12.22 26.56
N ILE A 39 -13.58 12.71 26.42
CA ILE A 39 -13.06 13.92 27.05
C ILE A 39 -12.69 14.91 25.95
N GLN A 40 -13.26 16.11 26.00
CA GLN A 40 -13.05 17.08 24.94
C GLN A 40 -13.01 18.54 25.39
N ASP A 41 -12.49 19.38 24.51
CA ASP A 41 -12.59 20.85 24.60
C ASP A 41 -12.07 21.40 25.95
N SER A 42 -11.12 20.71 26.58
CA SER A 42 -10.63 21.01 27.94
C SER A 42 -9.21 21.57 27.92
N LYS A 43 -8.84 22.33 28.95
CA LYS A 43 -7.50 22.89 29.17
C LYS A 43 -6.87 22.29 30.42
N ILE A 44 -5.66 21.75 30.28
CA ILE A 44 -4.96 21.01 31.33
C ILE A 44 -3.56 21.59 31.47
N TYR A 45 -3.26 22.12 32.66
CA TYR A 45 -1.95 22.60 33.07
C TYR A 45 -1.51 21.78 34.28
N ASN A 46 -0.52 20.92 34.10
CA ASN A 46 -0.15 19.92 35.10
C ASN A 46 1.35 19.57 35.02
N GLN A 47 1.83 18.74 35.96
CA GLN A 47 3.24 18.35 36.05
C GLN A 47 3.51 16.90 35.63
N ASP A 48 2.49 16.09 35.39
CA ASP A 48 2.61 14.69 34.93
C ASP A 48 1.68 14.43 33.73
N ASP A 49 0.93 13.34 33.66
CA ASP A 49 0.19 12.98 32.46
C ASP A 49 -1.03 13.88 32.25
N CYS A 50 -1.14 14.51 31.08
CA CYS A 50 -2.34 15.28 30.73
C CYS A 50 -3.57 14.37 30.80
N ILE A 51 -3.39 13.12 30.39
CA ILE A 51 -4.29 11.99 30.63
C ILE A 51 -3.45 10.71 30.72
N ALA A 52 -3.79 9.85 31.67
CA ALA A 52 -3.26 8.50 31.83
C ALA A 52 -4.40 7.48 31.61
N ILE A 53 -4.38 6.79 30.47
CA ILE A 53 -5.35 5.71 30.18
C ILE A 53 -4.72 4.38 30.58
N ASN A 54 -5.03 3.88 31.77
CA ASN A 54 -4.37 2.70 32.33
C ASN A 54 -5.17 1.39 32.14
N LYS A 55 -6.48 1.47 31.84
CA LYS A 55 -7.38 0.34 31.54
C LYS A 55 -8.67 0.80 30.84
N GLY A 56 -9.23 -0.04 29.97
CA GLY A 56 -10.58 0.14 29.41
C GLY A 56 -10.59 0.40 27.90
N SER A 57 -11.76 0.69 27.33
CA SER A 57 -11.92 0.70 25.86
C SER A 57 -12.83 1.79 25.32
N ASN A 58 -12.75 2.08 24.02
CA ASN A 58 -13.60 3.06 23.33
C ASN A 58 -13.54 4.45 24.00
N ILE A 59 -12.32 4.96 24.14
CA ILE A 59 -12.03 6.25 24.78
C ILE A 59 -11.64 7.27 23.71
N ILE A 60 -12.28 8.43 23.70
CA ILE A 60 -11.97 9.54 22.80
C ILE A 60 -11.44 10.71 23.62
N PHE A 61 -10.21 11.14 23.36
CA PHE A 61 -9.61 12.34 23.93
C PHE A 61 -9.36 13.36 22.81
N GLN A 62 -10.20 14.39 22.72
CA GLN A 62 -10.19 15.26 21.53
C GLN A 62 -10.27 16.77 21.78
N ARG A 63 -9.59 17.56 20.94
CA ARG A 63 -9.63 19.05 20.98
C ARG A 63 -9.25 19.64 22.34
N ASN A 64 -8.38 18.96 23.09
CA ASN A 64 -7.90 19.43 24.38
C ASN A 64 -6.58 20.19 24.24
N TYR A 65 -6.29 21.04 25.21
CA TYR A 65 -5.02 21.74 25.37
C TYR A 65 -4.27 21.15 26.57
N CYS A 66 -3.07 20.63 26.36
CA CYS A 66 -2.21 20.05 27.40
C CYS A 66 -0.91 20.85 27.53
N SER A 67 -0.54 21.27 28.74
CA SER A 67 0.70 22.03 28.96
C SER A 67 1.46 21.66 30.23
N GLY A 68 2.79 21.59 30.11
CA GLY A 68 3.72 21.56 31.26
C GLY A 68 4.15 20.17 31.74
N GLY A 69 3.36 19.13 31.49
CA GLY A 69 3.56 17.79 32.04
C GLY A 69 4.25 16.79 31.12
N HIS A 70 3.86 15.52 31.19
CA HIS A 70 4.41 14.39 30.43
C HIS A 70 3.71 14.10 29.10
N GLY A 71 2.69 14.88 28.72
CA GLY A 71 1.93 14.72 27.49
C GLY A 71 0.71 13.81 27.63
N ILE A 72 0.23 13.27 26.51
CA ILE A 72 -0.92 12.36 26.47
C ILE A 72 -0.40 10.92 26.58
N SER A 73 -0.86 10.19 27.59
CA SER A 73 -0.35 8.85 27.91
C SER A 73 -1.41 7.77 27.88
N ILE A 74 -1.07 6.67 27.23
CA ILE A 74 -1.70 5.37 27.42
C ILE A 74 -0.76 4.55 28.31
N GLY A 75 -1.22 4.29 29.53
CA GLY A 75 -0.48 3.64 30.59
C GLY A 75 -0.42 4.47 31.88
N SER A 76 0.31 4.02 32.91
CA SER A 76 1.18 2.83 32.89
C SER A 76 0.38 1.53 32.92
N ILE A 77 0.53 0.71 31.87
CA ILE A 77 -0.16 -0.58 31.76
C ILE A 77 0.47 -1.58 32.74
N SER A 78 -0.37 -2.18 33.58
CA SER A 78 0.01 -3.18 34.60
C SER A 78 -0.58 -4.56 34.26
N THR A 79 -0.18 -5.59 35.00
CA THR A 79 -0.71 -6.96 34.82
C THR A 79 -2.24 -7.01 34.80
N GLY A 80 -2.82 -7.75 33.85
CA GLY A 80 -4.28 -7.92 33.73
C GLY A 80 -5.01 -6.72 33.11
N ALA A 81 -4.30 -5.70 32.62
CA ALA A 81 -4.91 -4.51 32.02
C ALA A 81 -5.07 -4.64 30.50
N THR A 82 -6.26 -4.34 30.01
CA THR A 82 -6.54 -4.24 28.57
C THR A 82 -6.94 -2.81 28.24
N VAL A 83 -6.29 -2.23 27.24
CA VAL A 83 -6.65 -0.95 26.63
C VAL A 83 -6.93 -1.14 25.15
N SER A 84 -8.12 -0.75 24.68
CA SER A 84 -8.46 -0.91 23.25
C SER A 84 -9.36 0.18 22.66
N GLY A 85 -9.25 0.44 21.36
CA GLY A 85 -10.17 1.35 20.66
C GLY A 85 -10.05 2.82 21.13
N VAL A 86 -8.84 3.29 21.44
CA VAL A 86 -8.61 4.66 21.91
C VAL A 86 -8.36 5.60 20.73
N GLN A 87 -9.01 6.75 20.74
CA GLN A 87 -8.83 7.80 19.73
C GLN A 87 -8.34 9.10 20.38
N ILE A 88 -7.16 9.57 19.96
CA ILE A 88 -6.54 10.81 20.41
C ILE A 88 -6.58 11.79 19.24
N LEU A 89 -7.48 12.77 19.29
CA LEU A 89 -7.88 13.55 18.11
C LEU A 89 -7.71 15.06 18.29
N ASN A 90 -7.00 15.73 17.37
CA ASN A 90 -6.97 17.19 17.27
C ASN A 90 -6.57 17.93 18.57
N ASN A 91 -5.71 17.33 19.40
CA ASN A 91 -5.25 17.96 20.64
C ASN A 91 -4.07 18.91 20.35
N GLN A 92 -3.91 19.93 21.21
CA GLN A 92 -2.78 20.84 21.21
C GLN A 92 -1.90 20.59 22.44
N ILE A 93 -0.64 20.22 22.22
CA ILE A 93 0.29 19.80 23.27
C ILE A 93 1.45 20.79 23.32
N VAL A 94 1.69 21.44 24.46
CA VAL A 94 2.65 22.56 24.55
C VAL A 94 3.59 22.35 25.73
N ASN A 95 4.91 22.47 25.51
CA ASN A 95 5.93 22.46 26.57
C ASN A 95 5.94 21.21 27.48
N ASN A 96 5.39 20.09 27.00
CA ASN A 96 5.41 18.81 27.71
C ASN A 96 6.74 18.07 27.49
N ASP A 97 7.07 17.12 28.34
CA ASP A 97 8.22 16.24 28.16
C ASP A 97 8.06 15.37 26.91
N GLN A 98 6.90 14.71 26.78
CA GLN A 98 6.52 13.95 25.59
C GLN A 98 5.32 14.58 24.91
N ALA A 99 5.11 14.34 23.62
CA ALA A 99 3.81 14.67 23.03
C ALA A 99 2.83 13.51 23.22
N LEU A 100 3.14 12.36 22.63
CA LEU A 100 2.28 11.18 22.63
C LEU A 100 3.05 9.96 23.16
N ARG A 101 2.49 9.29 24.16
CA ARG A 101 3.17 8.23 24.91
C ARG A 101 2.31 6.99 25.07
N ILE A 102 2.91 5.82 24.84
CA ILE A 102 2.43 4.53 25.34
C ILE A 102 3.50 3.97 26.27
N LYS A 103 3.15 3.67 27.53
CA LYS A 103 4.08 3.14 28.54
C LYS A 103 3.52 1.89 29.21
N THR A 104 4.26 0.79 29.15
CA THR A 104 3.87 -0.48 29.78
C THR A 104 4.95 -0.92 30.77
N LYS A 105 4.54 -1.42 31.94
CA LYS A 105 5.50 -1.94 32.93
C LYS A 105 6.23 -3.16 32.38
N ALA A 106 7.55 -3.23 32.58
CA ALA A 106 8.39 -4.31 32.06
C ALA A 106 8.07 -5.68 32.69
N ASP A 107 7.54 -5.68 33.92
CA ASP A 107 7.12 -6.87 34.66
C ASP A 107 5.63 -7.21 34.47
N ALA A 108 4.87 -6.42 33.69
CA ALA A 108 3.46 -6.69 33.46
C ALA A 108 3.26 -7.92 32.57
N THR A 109 2.29 -8.74 32.94
CA THR A 109 1.87 -9.95 32.26
C THR A 109 0.36 -9.93 31.99
N ASP A 110 -0.12 -10.74 31.04
CA ASP A 110 -1.55 -10.89 30.74
C ASP A 110 -2.26 -9.54 30.51
N ALA A 111 -1.64 -8.68 29.69
CA ALA A 111 -2.13 -7.33 29.42
C ALA A 111 -2.03 -7.01 27.92
N SER A 112 -2.81 -6.04 27.47
CA SER A 112 -2.80 -5.63 26.05
C SER A 112 -3.11 -4.15 25.82
N VAL A 113 -2.54 -3.59 24.75
CA VAL A 113 -2.84 -2.27 24.20
C VAL A 113 -3.04 -2.43 22.70
N THR A 114 -4.24 -2.18 22.19
CA THR A 114 -4.52 -2.38 20.76
C THR A 114 -5.52 -1.40 20.17
N GLY A 115 -5.42 -1.11 18.87
CA GLY A 115 -6.38 -0.27 18.17
C GLY A 115 -6.37 1.17 18.68
N ILE A 116 -5.18 1.76 18.70
CA ILE A 116 -4.97 3.14 19.13
C ILE A 116 -4.82 4.02 17.89
N THR A 117 -5.60 5.09 17.80
CA THR A 117 -5.58 6.02 16.67
C THR A 117 -5.22 7.42 17.13
N PHE A 118 -4.17 7.98 16.53
CA PHE A 118 -3.77 9.38 16.67
C PHE A 118 -4.06 10.14 15.36
N SER A 119 -4.84 11.22 15.42
CA SER A 119 -5.22 11.99 14.22
C SER A 119 -5.26 13.49 14.53
N GLY A 120 -4.62 14.30 13.67
CA GLY A 120 -4.70 15.76 13.74
C GLY A 120 -4.06 16.42 14.96
N ASN A 121 -3.30 15.70 15.78
CA ASN A 121 -2.68 16.27 16.98
C ASN A 121 -1.51 17.18 16.62
N THR A 122 -1.33 18.26 17.39
CA THR A 122 -0.19 19.17 17.23
C THR A 122 0.61 19.27 18.52
N ALA A 123 1.92 19.42 18.40
CA ALA A 123 2.77 19.66 19.56
C ALA A 123 3.88 20.67 19.30
N THR A 124 4.22 21.45 20.31
CA THR A 124 5.35 22.40 20.29
C THR A 124 6.07 22.41 21.63
N GLY A 125 7.38 22.69 21.61
CA GLY A 125 8.18 22.78 22.84
C GLY A 125 8.39 21.44 23.56
N THR A 126 8.20 20.31 22.87
CA THR A 126 8.36 18.97 23.45
C THR A 126 9.83 18.70 23.82
N LYS A 127 10.10 18.30 25.07
CA LYS A 127 11.46 18.35 25.65
C LYS A 127 12.27 17.05 25.54
N LYS A 128 11.62 15.88 25.50
CA LYS A 128 12.27 14.56 25.54
C LYS A 128 11.98 13.71 24.32
N PHE A 129 10.72 13.40 24.01
CA PHE A 129 10.30 12.56 22.89
C PHE A 129 9.06 13.10 22.19
N GLY A 130 9.09 13.22 20.86
CA GLY A 130 7.89 13.54 20.09
C GLY A 130 6.84 12.44 20.26
N VAL A 131 7.22 11.21 19.92
CA VAL A 131 6.43 10.01 20.17
C VAL A 131 7.28 8.97 20.90
N ILE A 132 6.74 8.34 21.93
CA ILE A 132 7.39 7.22 22.61
C ILE A 132 6.42 6.06 22.86
N VAL A 133 6.82 4.87 22.44
CA VAL A 133 6.18 3.60 22.83
C VAL A 133 7.24 2.79 23.57
N ASP A 134 7.00 2.49 24.85
CA ASP A 134 8.03 1.95 25.73
C ASP A 134 7.50 0.83 26.63
N GLN A 135 8.05 -0.38 26.44
CA GLN A 135 7.78 -1.54 27.30
C GLN A 135 8.76 -1.70 28.47
N GLY A 136 9.67 -0.75 28.66
CA GLY A 136 10.72 -0.80 29.69
C GLY A 136 10.37 -0.13 31.03
N TYR A 137 9.16 0.43 31.18
CA TYR A 137 8.78 1.20 32.37
C TYR A 137 8.92 0.35 33.66
N PRO A 138 9.41 0.88 34.80
CA PRO A 138 9.61 2.30 35.14
C PRO A 138 10.86 2.95 34.55
N THR A 139 11.80 2.17 34.02
CA THR A 139 13.02 2.72 33.42
C THR A 139 12.73 3.12 31.98
N THR A 140 12.71 4.42 31.69
CA THR A 140 12.52 4.91 30.31
C THR A 140 13.54 4.26 29.37
N LEU A 141 13.05 3.60 28.32
CA LEU A 141 13.85 2.84 27.35
C LEU A 141 14.74 1.75 27.99
N GLY A 142 14.29 1.20 29.12
CA GLY A 142 14.86 0.04 29.80
C GLY A 142 14.61 -1.28 29.05
N THR A 143 14.96 -2.42 29.65
CA THR A 143 14.72 -3.73 29.02
C THR A 143 13.22 -3.95 28.81
N PRO A 144 12.75 -4.14 27.56
CA PRO A 144 11.32 -4.28 27.30
C PRO A 144 10.77 -5.59 27.87
N GLY A 145 9.60 -5.51 28.51
CA GLY A 145 8.79 -6.66 28.88
C GLY A 145 7.99 -7.22 27.70
N ASN A 146 7.69 -8.52 27.71
CA ASN A 146 6.94 -9.19 26.62
C ASN A 146 5.51 -9.61 27.02
N GLY A 147 5.13 -9.37 28.28
CA GLY A 147 3.85 -9.78 28.85
C GLY A 147 2.69 -8.82 28.55
N VAL A 148 2.99 -7.62 28.03
CA VAL A 148 1.98 -6.73 27.46
C VAL A 148 2.02 -6.85 25.93
N LYS A 149 0.90 -7.22 25.33
CA LYS A 149 0.77 -7.28 23.86
C LYS A 149 0.40 -5.92 23.30
N ILE A 150 1.17 -5.41 22.35
CA ILE A 150 0.93 -4.10 21.72
C ILE A 150 0.74 -4.30 20.22
N SER A 151 -0.39 -3.87 19.67
CA SER A 151 -0.66 -3.97 18.23
C SER A 151 -1.52 -2.82 17.73
N ASN A 152 -1.57 -2.61 16.42
CA ASN A 152 -2.47 -1.63 15.78
C ASN A 152 -2.36 -0.21 16.37
N ILE A 153 -1.12 0.32 16.48
CA ILE A 153 -0.85 1.69 16.95
C ILE A 153 -0.70 2.61 15.74
N ASN A 154 -1.72 3.40 15.44
CA ASN A 154 -1.86 4.06 14.14
C ASN A 154 -1.90 5.59 14.25
N PHE A 155 -1.16 6.26 13.38
CA PHE A 155 -1.27 7.67 13.06
C PHE A 155 -1.89 7.80 11.68
N THR A 156 -3.22 7.95 11.66
CA THR A 156 -4.05 7.94 10.45
C THR A 156 -5.07 9.07 10.49
N GLY A 157 -5.78 9.29 9.38
CA GLY A 157 -6.73 10.40 9.25
C GLY A 157 -6.02 11.73 8.94
N SER A 158 -6.16 12.72 9.82
CA SER A 158 -5.52 14.04 9.66
C SER A 158 -4.07 14.02 10.13
N SER A 159 -3.21 14.83 9.51
CA SER A 159 -1.78 14.86 9.82
C SER A 159 -1.50 15.29 11.27
N ASN A 160 -0.72 14.48 11.98
CA ASN A 160 -0.19 14.78 13.31
C ASN A 160 1.15 15.51 13.15
N ASN A 161 1.24 16.74 13.66
CA ASN A 161 2.39 17.63 13.47
C ASN A 161 3.06 17.95 14.81
N ILE A 162 4.17 17.27 15.09
CA ILE A 162 4.87 17.34 16.38
C ILE A 162 6.20 18.07 16.18
N ALA A 163 6.40 19.21 16.83
CA ALA A 163 7.65 19.95 16.83
C ALA A 163 8.36 19.80 18.18
N VAL A 164 9.54 19.18 18.16
CA VAL A 164 10.33 18.90 19.36
C VAL A 164 11.52 19.85 19.48
N THR A 165 11.97 20.08 20.71
CA THR A 165 13.17 20.89 21.00
C THR A 165 14.45 20.20 20.49
N SER A 166 15.53 20.96 20.31
CA SER A 166 16.78 20.45 19.71
C SER A 166 17.44 19.29 20.48
N SER A 167 17.23 19.19 21.80
CA SER A 167 17.74 18.11 22.63
C SER A 167 16.86 16.85 22.62
N ALA A 168 15.59 16.97 22.22
CA ALA A 168 14.63 15.88 22.23
C ALA A 168 14.88 14.88 21.10
N GLN A 169 14.43 13.64 21.27
CA GLN A 169 14.40 12.64 20.20
C GLN A 169 13.04 12.65 19.51
N ARG A 170 13.02 12.55 18.18
CA ARG A 170 11.76 12.61 17.42
C ARG A 170 10.83 11.45 17.76
N VAL A 171 11.34 10.22 17.71
CA VAL A 171 10.57 9.01 18.02
C VAL A 171 11.47 7.99 18.73
N ALA A 172 10.94 7.28 19.72
CA ALA A 172 11.50 6.04 20.22
C ALA A 172 10.42 4.94 20.33
N VAL A 173 10.71 3.75 19.79
CA VAL A 173 9.85 2.57 19.96
C VAL A 173 10.68 1.44 20.58
N ASN A 174 10.57 1.31 21.90
CA ASN A 174 11.24 0.30 22.71
C ASN A 174 10.29 -0.88 22.95
N CYS A 175 10.23 -1.75 21.96
CA CYS A 175 9.35 -2.92 21.91
C CYS A 175 10.15 -4.21 22.08
N GLY A 176 9.61 -5.14 22.85
CA GLY A 176 10.02 -6.55 22.85
C GLY A 176 9.20 -7.37 21.86
N THR A 177 9.22 -8.70 22.00
CA THR A 177 8.40 -9.62 21.19
C THR A 177 6.90 -9.51 21.47
N GLY A 178 6.50 -8.71 22.46
CA GLY A 178 5.10 -8.37 22.73
C GLY A 178 4.48 -7.40 21.72
N CYS A 179 5.28 -6.67 20.93
CA CYS A 179 4.77 -5.80 19.88
C CYS A 179 4.57 -6.57 18.56
N THR A 180 3.35 -6.56 18.03
CA THR A 180 2.97 -7.34 16.84
C THR A 180 2.18 -6.52 15.83
N GLY A 181 2.15 -7.05 14.60
CA GLY A 181 1.39 -6.52 13.49
C GLY A 181 1.99 -5.25 12.87
N THR A 182 1.31 -4.78 11.83
CA THR A 182 1.68 -3.56 11.13
C THR A 182 1.05 -2.33 11.79
N TRP A 183 1.85 -1.28 11.98
CA TRP A 183 1.42 0.03 12.48
C TRP A 183 1.50 1.06 11.34
N ASP A 184 0.39 1.74 11.07
CA ASP A 184 0.31 2.78 10.04
C ASP A 184 0.67 4.13 10.65
N TRP A 185 1.88 4.62 10.37
CA TRP A 185 2.35 5.92 10.83
C TRP A 185 2.41 6.97 9.71
N SER A 186 1.67 6.74 8.62
CA SER A 186 1.70 7.58 7.41
C SER A 186 1.32 9.04 7.67
N GLN A 187 0.52 9.32 8.69
CA GLN A 187 0.10 10.67 9.07
C GLN A 187 0.85 11.24 10.28
N LEU A 188 2.06 10.75 10.59
CA LEU A 188 2.93 11.32 11.63
C LEU A 188 4.07 12.12 11.01
N THR A 189 4.15 13.40 11.36
CA THR A 189 5.31 14.26 11.09
C THR A 189 5.91 14.74 12.40
N VAL A 190 7.18 14.41 12.64
CA VAL A 190 7.94 14.94 13.79
C VAL A 190 9.15 15.73 13.29
N THR A 191 9.25 16.99 13.69
CA THR A 191 10.28 17.95 13.26
C THR A 191 11.10 18.48 14.43
N GLY A 192 12.28 19.02 14.15
CA GLY A 192 13.26 19.40 15.17
C GLY A 192 14.01 18.19 15.76
N GLY A 193 14.69 18.42 16.89
CA GLY A 193 15.36 17.38 17.68
C GLY A 193 16.34 16.47 16.94
N LYS A 194 16.67 15.37 17.60
CA LYS A 194 17.50 14.28 17.09
C LYS A 194 16.64 13.23 16.37
N ALA A 195 17.20 12.58 15.36
CA ALA A 195 16.57 11.43 14.72
C ALA A 195 16.32 10.28 15.72
N ALA A 196 15.43 9.35 15.35
CA ALA A 196 15.21 8.15 16.14
C ALA A 196 16.51 7.34 16.24
N ASP A 197 16.88 6.94 17.46
CA ASP A 197 17.97 6.01 17.70
C ASP A 197 17.64 4.65 17.06
N SER A 198 18.59 4.09 16.32
CA SER A 198 18.43 2.79 15.66
C SER A 198 18.12 1.64 16.61
N LYS A 199 18.50 1.76 17.89
CA LYS A 199 18.20 0.75 18.93
C LYS A 199 16.71 0.67 19.27
N TYR A 200 15.97 1.76 19.11
CA TYR A 200 14.59 1.88 19.56
C TYR A 200 13.66 2.07 18.36
N LYS A 201 13.59 1.01 17.55
CA LYS A 201 12.76 0.93 16.34
C LYS A 201 11.90 -0.33 16.37
N TYR A 202 10.74 -0.24 15.73
CA TYR A 202 9.86 -1.38 15.46
C TYR A 202 9.73 -1.54 13.94
N SER A 203 10.02 -2.74 13.43
CA SER A 203 10.03 -3.05 12.00
C SER A 203 8.62 -3.09 11.38
N GLY A 204 7.57 -3.22 12.20
CA GLY A 204 6.18 -3.21 11.76
C GLY A 204 5.62 -1.83 11.39
N ILE A 205 6.42 -0.75 11.39
CA ILE A 205 5.95 0.61 11.07
C ILE A 205 6.10 0.91 9.57
N LYS A 206 4.99 1.24 8.88
CA LYS A 206 5.00 1.53 7.42
C LYS A 206 5.40 2.99 7.09
N GLY A 207 6.16 3.19 6.00
CA GLY A 207 6.39 4.53 5.41
C GLY A 207 7.23 4.61 4.12
N ALA A 208 6.89 5.45 3.14
CA ALA A 208 7.24 5.32 1.70
C ALA A 208 8.56 5.98 1.23
N LEU A 209 9.57 5.26 0.71
CA LEU A 209 9.84 4.77 -0.66
C LEU A 209 9.41 3.30 -0.76
N THR A 210 8.17 3.13 -1.22
CA THR A 210 7.26 1.99 -1.09
C THR A 210 7.83 0.66 -0.59
N CYS A 211 8.73 0.00 -1.32
CA CYS A 211 9.29 -1.31 -0.91
C CYS A 211 10.32 -1.20 0.23
N LEU A 212 11.21 -0.19 0.23
CA LEU A 212 12.29 -0.07 1.22
C LEU A 212 11.85 0.57 2.55
N GLY A 213 10.61 1.05 2.65
CA GLY A 213 10.12 1.61 3.92
C GLY A 213 10.74 2.98 4.31
N VAL A 214 11.25 3.77 3.35
CA VAL A 214 11.98 5.02 3.62
C VAL A 214 11.18 6.29 3.32
N GLN A 215 10.54 6.92 4.31
CA GLN A 215 9.72 8.14 4.11
C GLN A 215 10.41 9.29 3.34
N LEU A 216 9.71 9.85 2.35
CA LEU A 216 10.03 11.16 1.76
C LEU A 216 9.55 12.29 2.67
N ASP A 217 10.38 13.31 2.85
CA ASP A 217 10.01 14.50 3.61
C ASP A 217 8.91 15.31 2.87
N PRO A 218 8.08 16.10 3.59
CA PRO A 218 6.98 16.83 2.99
C PRO A 218 7.40 17.78 1.85
N GLY A 219 8.57 18.40 1.93
CA GLY A 219 9.07 19.31 0.89
C GLY A 219 9.41 18.55 -0.40
N THR A 220 10.08 17.40 -0.27
CA THR A 220 10.36 16.52 -1.42
C THR A 220 9.07 15.94 -2.01
N LYS A 221 8.09 15.55 -1.18
CA LYS A 221 6.77 15.11 -1.67
C LYS A 221 6.09 16.22 -2.48
N GLN A 222 6.05 17.45 -1.95
CA GLN A 222 5.43 18.57 -2.65
C GLN A 222 6.12 18.88 -3.98
N ARG A 223 7.46 18.97 -3.99
CA ARG A 223 8.23 19.15 -5.23
C ARG A 223 7.93 18.07 -6.28
N THR A 224 7.77 16.83 -5.82
CA THR A 224 7.43 15.69 -6.69
C THR A 224 6.02 15.85 -7.26
N ILE A 225 5.03 16.21 -6.43
CA ILE A 225 3.66 16.52 -6.87
C ILE A 225 3.68 17.63 -7.92
N ASP A 226 4.34 18.75 -7.63
CA ASP A 226 4.39 19.92 -8.52
C ASP A 226 5.03 19.56 -9.86
N THR A 227 6.11 18.76 -9.83
CA THR A 227 6.80 18.27 -11.04
C THR A 227 5.90 17.37 -11.88
N ILE A 228 5.18 16.44 -11.25
CA ILE A 228 4.28 15.52 -11.97
C ILE A 228 3.09 16.28 -12.56
N ILE A 229 2.48 17.18 -11.79
CA ILE A 229 1.35 17.98 -12.27
C ILE A 229 1.75 18.90 -13.43
N ALA A 230 2.98 19.42 -13.44
CA ALA A 230 3.51 20.18 -14.58
C ALA A 230 3.61 19.36 -15.88
N ASN A 231 3.61 18.02 -15.79
CA ASN A 231 3.61 17.13 -16.95
C ASN A 231 2.20 16.78 -17.44
N GLN A 232 1.14 17.19 -16.72
CA GLN A 232 -0.24 16.93 -17.13
C GLN A 232 -0.58 17.73 -18.39
N HIS A 233 -1.00 17.04 -19.44
CA HIS A 233 -1.28 17.67 -20.71
C HIS A 233 -2.66 18.36 -20.70
N PRO A 234 -2.81 19.56 -21.30
CA PRO A 234 -4.09 20.27 -21.36
C PRO A 234 -5.23 19.50 -22.03
N ASP A 235 -4.93 18.52 -22.89
CA ASP A 235 -5.92 17.66 -23.56
C ASP A 235 -6.12 16.30 -22.87
N GLY A 236 -5.52 16.09 -21.70
CA GLY A 236 -5.64 14.86 -20.91
C GLY A 236 -4.45 13.93 -20.99
N GLY A 237 -4.23 13.15 -19.92
CA GLY A 237 -3.03 12.33 -19.73
C GLY A 237 -1.81 13.14 -19.28
N PHE A 238 -0.67 12.47 -19.16
CA PHE A 238 0.62 13.07 -18.82
C PHE A 238 1.66 12.78 -19.89
N GLY A 239 2.55 13.75 -20.14
CA GLY A 239 3.73 13.58 -20.99
C GLY A 239 4.97 13.15 -20.19
N GLY A 240 6.08 12.92 -20.89
CA GLY A 240 7.38 12.60 -20.26
C GLY A 240 8.07 13.80 -19.59
N GLY A 241 7.53 14.99 -19.78
CA GLY A 241 8.01 16.25 -19.20
C GLY A 241 7.08 17.41 -19.57
N PRO A 242 7.28 18.62 -19.01
CA PRO A 242 6.37 19.74 -19.23
C PRO A 242 6.29 20.11 -20.72
N GLY A 243 5.07 20.24 -21.23
CA GLY A 243 4.80 20.58 -22.64
C GLY A 243 4.99 19.45 -23.66
N GLN A 244 5.38 18.24 -23.23
CA GLN A 244 5.41 17.08 -24.12
C GLN A 244 3.99 16.54 -24.36
N LEU A 245 3.80 15.86 -25.50
CA LEU A 245 2.54 15.19 -25.83
C LEU A 245 2.18 14.13 -24.76
N PRO A 246 0.88 13.92 -24.50
CA PRO A 246 0.46 12.90 -23.55
C PRO A 246 0.73 11.51 -24.12
N HIS A 247 1.10 10.58 -23.23
CA HIS A 247 1.43 9.22 -23.61
C HIS A 247 1.00 8.24 -22.50
N LEU A 248 0.50 7.05 -22.86
CA LEU A 248 -0.06 6.10 -21.90
C LEU A 248 0.94 5.70 -20.80
N LEU A 249 2.20 5.42 -21.18
CA LEU A 249 3.26 5.03 -20.24
C LEU A 249 3.60 6.08 -19.17
N PRO A 250 3.96 7.34 -19.49
CA PRO A 250 4.17 8.36 -18.47
C PRO A 250 2.88 8.76 -17.74
N THR A 251 1.69 8.54 -18.32
CA THR A 251 0.42 8.67 -17.61
C THR A 251 0.31 7.65 -16.47
N TYR A 252 0.63 6.38 -16.72
CA TYR A 252 0.74 5.35 -15.67
C TYR A 252 1.78 5.74 -14.61
N ALA A 253 2.99 6.10 -15.01
CA ALA A 253 4.05 6.45 -14.08
C ALA A 253 3.66 7.66 -13.20
N SER A 254 3.01 8.67 -13.78
CA SER A 254 2.57 9.88 -13.08
C SER A 254 1.49 9.57 -12.05
N VAL A 255 0.47 8.78 -12.40
CA VAL A 255 -0.62 8.44 -11.48
C VAL A 255 -0.14 7.51 -10.36
N CYS A 256 0.70 6.52 -10.67
CA CYS A 256 1.31 5.67 -9.65
C CYS A 256 2.23 6.48 -8.71
N ALA A 257 3.02 7.41 -9.23
CA ALA A 257 3.83 8.29 -8.40
C ALA A 257 2.96 9.20 -7.52
N LEU A 258 1.87 9.77 -8.06
CA LEU A 258 0.89 10.53 -7.28
C LEU A 258 0.16 9.66 -6.23
N ALA A 259 -0.06 8.36 -6.48
CA ALA A 259 -0.57 7.46 -5.45
C ALA A 259 0.40 7.33 -4.26
N ILE A 260 1.71 7.44 -4.51
CA ILE A 260 2.76 7.34 -3.48
C ILE A 260 2.95 8.66 -2.73
N VAL A 261 3.03 9.78 -3.44
CA VAL A 261 3.40 11.09 -2.83
C VAL A 261 2.23 12.04 -2.62
N GLY A 262 1.14 11.83 -3.35
CA GLY A 262 -0.03 12.70 -3.39
C GLY A 262 -0.98 12.49 -2.21
N ARG A 263 -1.99 13.35 -2.16
CA ARG A 263 -3.01 13.43 -1.13
C ARG A 263 -4.24 14.19 -1.65
N PRO A 264 -5.39 14.10 -0.98
CA PRO A 264 -6.53 14.97 -1.24
C PRO A 264 -6.21 16.45 -0.94
N GLY A 265 -6.97 17.36 -1.55
CA GLY A 265 -6.95 18.79 -1.31
C GLY A 265 -6.07 19.59 -2.27
N GLU A 266 -6.12 20.91 -2.10
CA GLU A 266 -5.32 21.86 -2.88
C GLU A 266 -3.83 21.55 -2.76
N ASN A 267 -3.13 21.56 -3.90
CA ASN A 267 -1.70 21.19 -4.01
C ASN A 267 -1.39 19.73 -3.58
N GLY A 268 -2.41 18.89 -3.39
CA GLY A 268 -2.26 17.49 -3.03
C GLY A 268 -1.99 16.57 -4.22
N GLY A 269 -2.16 17.06 -5.44
CA GLY A 269 -1.96 16.29 -6.67
C GLY A 269 -3.14 15.42 -7.08
N TRP A 270 -3.89 14.81 -6.15
CA TRP A 270 -5.03 13.94 -6.51
C TRP A 270 -6.17 14.72 -7.15
N ASP A 271 -6.59 15.83 -6.53
CA ASP A 271 -7.65 16.70 -7.06
C ASP A 271 -7.25 17.48 -8.31
N GLN A 272 -5.96 17.55 -8.59
CA GLN A 272 -5.43 18.23 -9.77
C GLN A 272 -5.46 17.32 -11.01
N ILE A 273 -5.73 16.02 -10.88
CA ILE A 273 -5.86 15.10 -12.01
C ILE A 273 -7.20 15.37 -12.71
N ASN A 274 -7.16 15.83 -13.95
CA ASN A 274 -8.34 16.02 -14.77
C ASN A 274 -8.84 14.68 -15.34
N ARG A 275 -9.64 13.98 -14.55
CA ARG A 275 -10.18 12.64 -14.88
C ARG A 275 -10.99 12.61 -16.18
N GLN A 276 -11.81 13.62 -16.47
CA GLN A 276 -12.58 13.68 -17.72
C GLN A 276 -11.64 13.77 -18.92
N LYS A 277 -10.65 14.67 -18.88
CA LYS A 277 -9.69 14.79 -19.98
C LYS A 277 -8.82 13.54 -20.12
N CYS A 278 -8.44 12.89 -19.02
CA CYS A 278 -7.76 11.59 -19.08
C CYS A 278 -8.62 10.54 -19.78
N TYR A 279 -9.92 10.48 -19.48
CA TYR A 279 -10.85 9.59 -20.18
C TYR A 279 -10.96 9.92 -21.67
N ASP A 280 -11.10 11.21 -22.03
CA ASP A 280 -11.14 11.64 -23.43
C ASP A 280 -9.85 11.28 -24.19
N PHE A 281 -8.70 11.39 -23.52
CA PHE A 281 -7.41 10.94 -24.07
C PHE A 281 -7.41 9.43 -24.31
N PHE A 282 -7.86 8.62 -23.35
CA PHE A 282 -7.95 7.17 -23.50
C PHE A 282 -8.88 6.76 -24.64
N MET A 283 -10.02 7.43 -24.80
CA MET A 283 -10.93 7.18 -25.92
C MET A 283 -10.31 7.55 -27.27
N ARG A 284 -9.47 8.58 -27.35
CA ARG A 284 -8.69 8.87 -28.58
C ARG A 284 -7.64 7.81 -28.89
N MET A 285 -7.14 7.11 -27.87
CA MET A 285 -6.14 6.04 -28.04
C MET A 285 -6.77 4.70 -28.40
N LYS A 286 -8.06 4.50 -28.09
CA LYS A 286 -8.79 3.26 -28.37
C LYS A 286 -8.85 2.95 -29.86
N GLN A 287 -8.48 1.72 -30.23
CA GLN A 287 -8.57 1.20 -31.60
C GLN A 287 -9.81 0.29 -31.76
N PRO A 288 -10.30 0.10 -33.01
CA PRO A 288 -11.47 -0.73 -33.29
C PRO A 288 -11.32 -2.20 -32.88
N ASP A 289 -10.09 -2.72 -32.79
CA ASP A 289 -9.79 -4.10 -32.37
C ASP A 289 -9.68 -4.27 -30.85
N GLY A 290 -9.92 -3.21 -30.08
CA GLY A 290 -9.80 -3.22 -28.62
C GLY A 290 -8.38 -2.95 -28.11
N SER A 291 -7.41 -2.79 -29.01
CA SER A 291 -6.07 -2.34 -28.64
C SER A 291 -6.03 -0.82 -28.40
N PHE A 292 -4.88 -0.31 -27.96
CA PHE A 292 -4.67 1.13 -27.75
C PHE A 292 -3.33 1.57 -28.35
N ILE A 293 -3.36 2.66 -29.13
CA ILE A 293 -2.12 3.39 -29.49
C ILE A 293 -1.60 4.13 -28.25
N VAL A 294 -0.28 4.18 -28.06
CA VAL A 294 0.28 4.79 -26.83
C VAL A 294 0.28 6.31 -26.83
N ASN A 295 0.21 6.91 -28.01
CA ASN A 295 0.03 8.33 -28.33
C ASN A 295 -0.48 8.40 -29.78
N LYS A 296 -0.97 9.57 -30.21
CA LYS A 296 -1.30 9.85 -31.62
C LYS A 296 -0.11 9.47 -32.51
N ASP A 297 -0.40 8.70 -33.55
CA ASP A 297 0.56 8.24 -34.58
C ASP A 297 1.73 7.37 -34.03
N ALA A 298 1.55 6.76 -32.86
CA ALA A 298 2.54 5.90 -32.20
C ALA A 298 2.20 4.40 -32.30
N GLU A 299 2.99 3.56 -31.63
CA GLU A 299 2.83 2.11 -31.63
C GLU A 299 1.59 1.61 -30.88
N VAL A 300 1.17 0.39 -31.24
CA VAL A 300 0.18 -0.41 -30.50
C VAL A 300 0.89 -1.61 -29.89
N ASP A 301 0.80 -1.73 -28.57
CA ASP A 301 1.15 -2.95 -27.85
C ASP A 301 0.49 -3.00 -26.46
N VAL A 302 0.57 -4.17 -25.81
CA VAL A 302 -0.06 -4.44 -24.52
C VAL A 302 0.45 -3.55 -23.37
N ARG A 303 1.58 -2.85 -23.50
CA ARG A 303 2.01 -1.87 -22.48
C ARG A 303 1.02 -0.72 -22.41
N GLY A 304 0.54 -0.25 -23.56
CA GLY A 304 -0.48 0.79 -23.66
C GLY A 304 -1.76 0.37 -22.93
N THR A 305 -2.25 -0.83 -23.23
CA THR A 305 -3.41 -1.44 -22.56
C THR A 305 -3.24 -1.50 -21.05
N TYR A 306 -2.12 -2.04 -20.55
CA TYR A 306 -1.86 -2.14 -19.12
C TYR A 306 -1.81 -0.77 -18.44
N CYS A 307 -1.04 0.16 -19.00
CA CYS A 307 -0.89 1.50 -18.44
C CYS A 307 -2.23 2.23 -18.35
N LEU A 308 -3.05 2.14 -19.41
CA LEU A 308 -4.37 2.73 -19.46
C LEU A 308 -5.31 2.09 -18.43
N LEU A 309 -5.39 0.76 -18.36
CA LEU A 309 -6.30 0.07 -17.46
C LEU A 309 -5.95 0.31 -15.99
N VAL A 310 -4.66 0.35 -15.63
CA VAL A 310 -4.26 0.70 -14.26
C VAL A 310 -4.73 2.11 -13.89
N VAL A 311 -4.47 3.09 -14.76
CA VAL A 311 -4.87 4.47 -14.50
C VAL A 311 -6.38 4.58 -14.44
N ALA A 312 -7.08 3.97 -15.39
CA ALA A 312 -8.53 4.02 -15.44
C ALA A 312 -9.18 3.36 -14.23
N ALA A 313 -8.60 2.28 -13.72
CA ALA A 313 -9.03 1.61 -12.51
C ALA A 313 -8.77 2.46 -11.26
N LEU A 314 -7.54 2.93 -11.03
CA LEU A 314 -7.20 3.74 -9.85
C LEU A 314 -7.97 5.06 -9.79
N LEU A 315 -8.27 5.66 -10.94
CA LEU A 315 -9.00 6.92 -11.04
C LEU A 315 -10.50 6.73 -11.23
N ASP A 316 -11.06 5.52 -11.14
CA ASP A 316 -12.50 5.27 -11.30
C ASP A 316 -13.07 5.88 -12.61
N ILE A 317 -12.42 5.60 -13.74
CA ILE A 317 -12.82 6.08 -15.08
C ILE A 317 -12.91 4.94 -16.11
N LEU A 318 -13.03 3.69 -15.67
CA LEU A 318 -13.34 2.56 -16.55
C LEU A 318 -14.84 2.57 -16.93
N THR A 319 -15.14 2.38 -18.21
CA THR A 319 -16.50 2.21 -18.72
C THR A 319 -16.55 0.99 -19.66
N PRO A 320 -17.72 0.36 -19.85
CA PRO A 320 -17.89 -0.73 -20.82
C PRO A 320 -17.39 -0.36 -22.22
N GLU A 321 -17.69 0.86 -22.68
CA GLU A 321 -17.25 1.38 -23.98
C GLU A 321 -15.73 1.47 -24.08
N LEU A 322 -15.06 2.00 -23.04
CA LEU A 322 -13.61 2.14 -23.06
C LEU A 322 -12.92 0.78 -23.25
N VAL A 323 -13.41 -0.26 -22.59
CA VAL A 323 -12.76 -1.58 -22.58
C VAL A 323 -13.31 -2.59 -23.58
N GLU A 324 -14.31 -2.22 -24.38
CA GLU A 324 -14.88 -3.09 -25.41
C GLU A 324 -13.80 -3.66 -26.35
N GLY A 325 -13.82 -4.98 -26.62
CA GLY A 325 -12.84 -5.65 -27.49
C GLY A 325 -11.46 -5.89 -26.86
N THR A 326 -11.16 -5.31 -25.69
CA THR A 326 -9.81 -5.37 -25.12
C THR A 326 -9.42 -6.79 -24.70
N SER A 327 -10.38 -7.58 -24.19
CA SER A 327 -10.11 -8.98 -23.82
C SER A 327 -9.82 -9.84 -25.06
N GLU A 328 -10.48 -9.58 -26.18
CA GLU A 328 -10.24 -10.25 -27.46
C GLU A 328 -8.84 -9.96 -28.00
N PHE A 329 -8.42 -8.68 -27.97
CA PHE A 329 -7.05 -8.28 -28.31
C PHE A 329 -6.02 -8.98 -27.43
N LEU A 330 -6.20 -8.98 -26.10
CA LEU A 330 -5.27 -9.63 -25.17
C LEU A 330 -5.17 -11.13 -25.42
N ARG A 331 -6.31 -11.81 -25.63
CA ARG A 331 -6.34 -13.24 -25.98
C ARG A 331 -5.52 -13.52 -27.24
N SER A 332 -5.66 -12.68 -28.27
CA SER A 332 -4.91 -12.81 -29.52
C SER A 332 -3.41 -12.54 -29.37
N CYS A 333 -2.97 -11.93 -28.27
CA CYS A 333 -1.55 -11.73 -27.98
C CYS A 333 -0.87 -12.97 -27.35
N GLN A 334 -1.63 -14.00 -26.94
CA GLN A 334 -1.03 -15.22 -26.36
C GLN A 334 -0.38 -16.08 -27.45
N THR A 335 0.90 -16.41 -27.26
CA THR A 335 1.70 -17.19 -28.22
C THR A 335 1.56 -18.70 -28.03
N TYR A 336 2.13 -19.46 -28.96
CA TYR A 336 2.23 -20.92 -28.85
C TYR A 336 3.05 -21.39 -27.63
N GLU A 337 4.01 -20.58 -27.18
CA GLU A 337 4.87 -20.87 -26.03
C GLU A 337 4.09 -20.82 -24.72
N GLY A 338 3.06 -19.96 -24.64
CA GLY A 338 2.19 -19.78 -23.49
C GLY A 338 2.21 -18.37 -22.90
N GLY A 339 3.33 -17.65 -23.02
CA GLY A 339 3.42 -16.21 -22.72
C GLY A 339 2.84 -15.34 -23.85
N PHE A 340 2.87 -14.03 -23.66
CA PHE A 340 2.23 -13.06 -24.56
C PHE A 340 3.26 -12.24 -25.33
N ALA A 341 2.95 -11.99 -26.59
CA ALA A 341 3.67 -11.10 -27.46
C ALA A 341 3.28 -9.64 -27.19
N SER A 342 3.97 -8.71 -27.85
CA SER A 342 3.69 -7.27 -27.73
C SER A 342 2.30 -6.90 -28.23
N SER A 343 1.83 -7.52 -29.30
CA SER A 343 0.58 -7.17 -29.96
C SER A 343 0.05 -8.36 -30.78
N SER A 344 -1.07 -8.17 -31.46
CA SER A 344 -1.61 -9.09 -32.45
C SER A 344 -2.10 -8.31 -33.67
N HIS A 345 -2.17 -8.95 -34.84
CA HIS A 345 -2.53 -8.28 -36.09
C HIS A 345 -4.02 -8.46 -36.42
N PRO A 346 -4.85 -7.40 -36.32
CA PRO A 346 -6.28 -7.55 -36.57
C PRO A 346 -6.59 -7.82 -38.04
N TYR A 347 -7.57 -8.67 -38.29
CA TYR A 347 -8.20 -8.82 -39.61
C TYR A 347 -9.54 -8.11 -39.62
N TYR A 348 -9.81 -7.36 -40.69
CA TYR A 348 -11.05 -6.60 -40.88
C TYR A 348 -11.90 -7.23 -41.98
N SER A 349 -13.21 -7.31 -41.75
CA SER A 349 -14.18 -7.68 -42.78
C SER A 349 -14.22 -6.60 -43.87
N ALA A 350 -14.24 -7.03 -45.13
CA ALA A 350 -14.41 -6.17 -46.29
C ALA A 350 -15.89 -5.86 -46.60
N GLU A 351 -16.84 -6.44 -45.84
CA GLU A 351 -18.27 -6.45 -46.18
C GLU A 351 -19.08 -5.29 -45.58
N SER A 352 -18.47 -4.42 -44.76
CA SER A 352 -19.16 -3.29 -44.13
C SER A 352 -18.45 -1.95 -44.32
N ASP A 353 -19.22 -0.87 -44.45
CA ASP A 353 -18.72 0.51 -44.56
C ASP A 353 -17.94 0.99 -43.30
N LYS A 354 -17.97 0.21 -42.22
CA LYS A 354 -17.18 0.41 -41.01
C LYS A 354 -16.24 -0.77 -40.81
N PRO A 355 -14.98 -0.57 -40.37
CA PRO A 355 -14.08 -1.68 -40.07
C PRO A 355 -14.69 -2.57 -38.99
N GLN A 356 -15.06 -3.81 -39.33
CA GLN A 356 -15.47 -4.82 -38.36
C GLN A 356 -14.35 -5.82 -38.18
N VAL A 357 -13.86 -5.94 -36.95
CA VAL A 357 -12.78 -6.85 -36.60
C VAL A 357 -13.33 -8.28 -36.52
N LEU A 358 -12.68 -9.22 -37.21
CA LEU A 358 -13.08 -10.62 -37.18
C LEU A 358 -12.89 -11.21 -35.78
N SER A 359 -13.87 -11.97 -35.30
CA SER A 359 -13.91 -12.54 -33.94
C SER A 359 -12.88 -13.65 -33.67
N GLU A 360 -12.16 -14.10 -34.70
CA GLU A 360 -11.17 -15.18 -34.60
C GLU A 360 -9.94 -14.76 -33.77
N VAL A 361 -9.11 -15.74 -33.37
CA VAL A 361 -7.79 -15.42 -32.78
C VAL A 361 -6.94 -14.78 -33.89
N HIS A 362 -6.31 -13.64 -33.59
CA HIS A 362 -5.42 -12.99 -34.55
C HIS A 362 -3.97 -13.47 -34.40
N PRO A 363 -3.16 -13.43 -35.47
CA PRO A 363 -1.74 -13.77 -35.37
C PRO A 363 -1.00 -12.83 -34.42
N THR A 364 -0.20 -13.42 -33.53
CA THR A 364 0.66 -12.66 -32.61
C THR A 364 1.77 -11.91 -33.34
N LEU A 365 2.07 -10.69 -32.92
CA LEU A 365 3.18 -9.87 -33.39
C LEU A 365 4.31 -9.88 -32.36
N GLY A 366 5.21 -10.85 -32.50
CA GLY A 366 6.41 -11.02 -31.66
C GLY A 366 6.45 -12.33 -30.87
N GLU A 367 7.52 -12.47 -30.08
CA GLU A 367 7.78 -13.61 -29.19
C GLU A 367 7.10 -13.41 -27.83
N ALA A 368 6.82 -14.50 -27.10
CA ALA A 368 6.43 -14.40 -25.70
C ALA A 368 7.49 -13.64 -24.90
N HIS A 369 7.10 -12.63 -24.13
CA HIS A 369 8.05 -11.79 -23.39
C HIS A 369 7.57 -11.47 -21.99
N GLY A 370 8.45 -11.51 -20.98
CA GLY A 370 8.10 -11.29 -19.57
C GLY A 370 7.34 -9.99 -19.34
N GLY A 371 7.90 -8.86 -19.81
CA GLY A 371 7.22 -7.56 -19.75
C GLY A 371 5.82 -7.53 -20.39
N TYR A 372 5.67 -8.06 -21.61
CA TYR A 372 4.38 -8.08 -22.30
C TYR A 372 3.38 -9.05 -21.66
N THR A 373 3.85 -10.21 -21.21
CA THR A 373 3.06 -11.17 -20.42
C THR A 373 2.58 -10.53 -19.12
N SER A 374 3.42 -9.80 -18.39
CA SER A 374 3.02 -9.06 -17.20
C SER A 374 1.90 -8.05 -17.50
N CYS A 375 2.10 -7.23 -18.53
CA CYS A 375 1.11 -6.24 -18.96
C CYS A 375 -0.21 -6.92 -19.35
N ALA A 376 -0.16 -7.99 -20.15
CA ALA A 376 -1.34 -8.70 -20.63
C ALA A 376 -2.11 -9.37 -19.49
N ILE A 377 -1.43 -10.00 -18.53
CA ILE A 377 -2.08 -10.72 -17.43
C ILE A 377 -2.65 -9.79 -16.38
N ALA A 378 -1.93 -8.73 -16.00
CA ALA A 378 -2.49 -7.72 -15.12
C ALA A 378 -3.71 -7.03 -15.76
N SER A 379 -3.65 -6.75 -17.07
CA SER A 379 -4.79 -6.23 -17.84
C SER A 379 -5.97 -7.22 -17.86
N TRP A 380 -5.70 -8.50 -18.11
CA TRP A 380 -6.72 -9.55 -18.11
C TRP A 380 -7.46 -9.62 -16.77
N VAL A 381 -6.74 -9.57 -15.66
CA VAL A 381 -7.32 -9.59 -14.30
C VAL A 381 -8.15 -8.33 -14.04
N LEU A 382 -7.67 -7.14 -14.44
CA LEU A 382 -8.41 -5.88 -14.32
C LEU A 382 -9.71 -5.86 -15.13
N LEU A 383 -9.77 -6.61 -16.24
CA LEU A 383 -10.93 -6.69 -17.12
C LEU A 383 -11.98 -7.71 -16.67
N GLN A 384 -11.70 -8.57 -15.67
CA GLN A 384 -12.63 -9.60 -15.23
C GLN A 384 -14.04 -9.07 -14.85
N PRO A 385 -14.20 -7.90 -14.18
CA PRO A 385 -15.53 -7.33 -13.95
C PRO A 385 -16.32 -7.02 -15.24
N TYR A 386 -15.62 -6.80 -16.35
CA TYR A 386 -16.16 -6.43 -17.66
C TYR A 386 -16.29 -7.63 -18.62
N GLN A 387 -15.81 -8.81 -18.23
CA GLN A 387 -16.01 -10.07 -18.96
C GLN A 387 -17.39 -10.64 -18.62
N ARG A 388 -18.07 -11.31 -19.56
CA ARG A 388 -19.37 -11.92 -19.25
C ARG A 388 -19.13 -13.18 -18.39
N PRO A 389 -20.03 -13.53 -17.46
CA PRO A 389 -19.80 -14.69 -16.60
C PRO A 389 -20.05 -16.00 -17.35
N GLU A 390 -19.02 -16.83 -17.55
CA GLU A 390 -19.22 -18.28 -17.58
C GLU A 390 -19.25 -18.80 -16.12
N GLY A 391 -20.45 -18.87 -15.54
CA GLY A 391 -20.77 -19.90 -14.55
C GLY A 391 -19.99 -19.93 -13.22
N ARG A 392 -19.36 -18.84 -12.74
CA ARG A 392 -18.97 -18.71 -11.32
C ARG A 392 -19.25 -17.31 -10.80
N LEU A 393 -19.99 -17.27 -9.68
CA LEU A 393 -20.38 -16.15 -8.83
C LEU A 393 -20.49 -14.80 -9.56
N PHE A 394 -21.67 -14.45 -10.05
CA PHE A 394 -22.32 -13.13 -9.94
C PHE A 394 -23.52 -13.14 -10.91
N THR A 395 -24.70 -13.18 -10.34
CA THR A 395 -25.97 -13.24 -11.06
C THR A 395 -26.34 -11.86 -11.62
N ARG A 396 -26.58 -11.84 -12.93
CA ARG A 396 -27.58 -11.00 -13.63
C ARG A 396 -27.23 -9.51 -13.83
N ILE A 397 -26.25 -9.23 -14.68
CA ILE A 397 -26.29 -8.03 -15.54
C ILE A 397 -27.14 -8.40 -16.77
N THR A 398 -28.33 -7.83 -16.90
CA THR A 398 -29.12 -7.89 -18.14
C THR A 398 -28.47 -7.00 -19.18
N TRP A 399 -27.57 -7.58 -19.96
CA TRP A 399 -27.11 -7.01 -21.22
C TRP A 399 -28.31 -6.95 -22.17
N THR A 400 -28.76 -5.75 -22.53
CA THR A 400 -29.88 -5.54 -23.45
C THR A 400 -29.53 -6.04 -24.85
N ASN A 401 -30.20 -7.13 -25.24
CA ASN A 401 -30.43 -7.72 -26.58
C ASN A 401 -29.98 -6.92 -27.82
N ASN A 402 -28.68 -6.90 -28.18
CA ASN A 402 -28.29 -6.62 -29.59
C ASN A 402 -26.85 -6.95 -30.02
N LEU A 403 -26.19 -7.96 -29.44
CA LEU A 403 -24.91 -8.45 -29.98
C LEU A 403 -24.95 -9.97 -30.16
N ASN A 404 -24.77 -10.39 -31.42
CA ASN A 404 -24.72 -11.78 -31.86
C ASN A 404 -23.75 -12.64 -31.02
N MET A 405 -24.17 -13.88 -30.78
CA MET A 405 -23.53 -14.92 -29.96
C MET A 405 -22.06 -15.20 -30.29
N HIS A 406 -21.15 -14.82 -29.39
CA HIS A 406 -19.84 -15.45 -29.21
C HIS A 406 -19.56 -15.61 -27.70
N SER A 407 -18.95 -16.75 -27.31
CA SER A 407 -18.48 -17.01 -25.93
C SER A 407 -17.38 -16.03 -25.53
N ASP A 408 -17.24 -15.73 -24.22
CA ASP A 408 -16.18 -14.84 -23.75
C ASP A 408 -14.78 -15.30 -24.19
N PRO A 409 -13.86 -14.36 -24.49
CA PRO A 409 -12.49 -14.70 -24.82
C PRO A 409 -11.83 -15.45 -23.66
N LYS A 410 -11.07 -16.52 -23.97
CA LYS A 410 -10.34 -17.33 -22.98
C LYS A 410 -8.86 -17.37 -23.31
N ILE A 411 -8.02 -17.28 -22.28
CA ILE A 411 -6.57 -17.53 -22.35
C ILE A 411 -6.22 -18.92 -21.84
N ASN A 412 -5.12 -19.49 -22.34
CA ASN A 412 -4.62 -20.77 -21.87
C ASN A 412 -3.70 -20.60 -20.65
N VAL A 413 -4.30 -20.58 -19.45
CA VAL A 413 -3.59 -20.40 -18.17
C VAL A 413 -2.55 -21.51 -17.93
N LYS A 414 -2.84 -22.77 -18.33
CA LYS A 414 -1.89 -23.88 -18.15
C LYS A 414 -0.59 -23.68 -18.94
N LYS A 415 -0.68 -23.26 -20.20
CA LYS A 415 0.50 -22.94 -21.02
C LYS A 415 1.24 -21.73 -20.47
N LEU A 416 0.52 -20.71 -20.01
CA LEU A 416 1.10 -19.52 -19.40
C LEU A 416 1.93 -19.86 -18.15
N VAL A 417 1.37 -20.64 -17.22
CA VAL A 417 2.08 -21.07 -16.00
C VAL A 417 3.33 -21.86 -16.34
N ARG A 418 3.23 -22.81 -17.29
CA ARG A 418 4.38 -23.57 -17.80
C ARG A 418 5.46 -22.63 -18.36
N TRP A 419 5.08 -21.66 -19.19
CA TRP A 419 6.02 -20.73 -19.79
C TRP A 419 6.69 -19.85 -18.73
N ALA A 420 5.92 -19.25 -17.82
CA ALA A 420 6.42 -18.36 -16.78
C ALA A 420 7.39 -19.09 -15.82
N ALA A 421 7.05 -20.30 -15.39
CA ALA A 421 7.94 -21.13 -14.56
C ALA A 421 9.22 -21.50 -15.31
N GLY A 422 9.12 -21.80 -16.61
CA GLY A 422 10.28 -22.09 -17.47
C GLY A 422 11.21 -20.89 -17.72
N MET A 423 10.82 -19.68 -17.32
CA MET A 423 11.67 -18.49 -17.43
C MET A 423 12.60 -18.32 -16.22
N GLN A 424 12.44 -19.08 -15.14
CA GLN A 424 13.38 -19.02 -14.03
C GLN A 424 14.70 -19.70 -14.41
N GLY A 425 15.80 -19.00 -14.19
CA GLY A 425 17.15 -19.49 -14.48
C GLY A 425 17.55 -20.64 -13.56
N LEU A 426 18.50 -21.44 -14.04
CA LEU A 426 19.06 -22.55 -13.25
C LEU A 426 20.01 -22.03 -12.16
N PRO A 427 20.41 -22.87 -11.18
CA PRO A 427 21.35 -22.44 -10.12
C PRO A 427 22.65 -21.83 -10.64
N ILE A 428 23.17 -22.30 -11.79
CA ILE A 428 24.38 -21.74 -12.42
C ILE A 428 24.22 -20.28 -12.89
N GLU A 429 22.99 -19.85 -13.13
CA GLU A 429 22.63 -18.47 -13.50
C GLU A 429 22.13 -17.67 -12.27
N GLY A 430 22.19 -18.26 -11.08
CA GLY A 430 21.81 -17.64 -9.81
C GLY A 430 20.30 -17.62 -9.52
N GLY A 431 19.46 -18.23 -10.36
CA GLY A 431 18.02 -18.36 -10.09
C GLY A 431 17.15 -17.12 -10.34
N GLY A 432 17.68 -16.11 -11.04
CA GLY A 432 16.91 -14.98 -11.55
C GLY A 432 16.09 -15.34 -12.78
N PHE A 433 15.22 -14.45 -13.26
CA PHE A 433 14.39 -14.71 -14.44
C PHE A 433 15.01 -14.21 -15.73
N ARG A 434 14.80 -14.94 -16.84
CA ARG A 434 15.04 -14.45 -18.20
C ARG A 434 13.73 -13.93 -18.79
N GLY A 435 13.80 -12.91 -19.64
CA GLY A 435 12.59 -12.33 -20.23
C GLY A 435 11.91 -13.20 -21.27
N ARG A 436 12.69 -14.08 -21.93
CA ARG A 436 12.28 -14.88 -23.10
C ARG A 436 13.11 -16.15 -23.23
N SER A 437 12.58 -17.11 -23.97
CA SER A 437 13.22 -18.39 -24.26
C SER A 437 14.65 -18.19 -24.80
N ASN A 438 15.62 -18.93 -24.25
CA ASN A 438 17.05 -18.86 -24.63
C ASN A 438 17.75 -17.49 -24.49
N LYS A 439 17.17 -16.53 -23.75
CA LYS A 439 17.85 -15.28 -23.37
C LYS A 439 18.50 -15.39 -21.98
N LEU A 440 19.34 -14.41 -21.64
CA LEU A 440 20.00 -14.34 -20.34
C LEU A 440 19.02 -13.94 -19.23
N VAL A 441 19.33 -14.33 -17.99
CA VAL A 441 18.70 -13.80 -16.78
C VAL A 441 18.95 -12.29 -16.64
N ASP A 442 18.02 -11.58 -16.03
CA ASP A 442 18.08 -10.14 -15.79
C ASP A 442 17.16 -9.77 -14.61
N GLY A 443 17.69 -9.01 -13.65
CA GLY A 443 17.02 -8.65 -12.41
C GLY A 443 15.71 -7.90 -12.56
N CYS A 444 15.45 -7.22 -13.68
CA CYS A 444 14.13 -6.60 -13.87
C CYS A 444 13.00 -7.63 -14.06
N TYR A 445 13.30 -8.84 -14.55
CA TYR A 445 12.30 -9.90 -14.70
C TYR A 445 11.93 -10.55 -13.36
N SER A 446 12.63 -10.24 -12.28
CA SER A 446 12.16 -10.54 -10.93
C SER A 446 10.75 -9.99 -10.70
N TRP A 447 10.43 -8.79 -11.21
CA TRP A 447 9.07 -8.28 -11.21
C TRP A 447 8.25 -8.75 -12.41
N TRP A 448 8.74 -8.56 -13.63
CA TRP A 448 7.93 -8.82 -14.83
C TRP A 448 7.52 -10.29 -15.01
N ILE A 449 8.21 -11.22 -14.35
CA ILE A 449 7.83 -12.64 -14.32
C ILE A 449 7.56 -13.10 -12.90
N GLY A 450 8.49 -12.86 -11.95
CA GLY A 450 8.26 -13.26 -10.55
C GLY A 450 7.00 -12.61 -9.96
N GLY A 451 6.76 -11.34 -10.26
CA GLY A 451 5.55 -10.58 -9.88
C GLY A 451 4.23 -11.12 -10.45
N LEU A 452 4.27 -12.02 -11.44
CA LEU A 452 3.06 -12.67 -11.96
C LEU A 452 2.49 -13.73 -11.01
N GLU A 453 3.30 -14.31 -10.12
CA GLU A 453 2.90 -15.47 -9.31
C GLU A 453 1.56 -15.27 -8.59
N PRO A 454 1.30 -14.16 -7.87
CA PRO A 454 -0.01 -13.92 -7.26
C PRO A 454 -1.17 -13.96 -8.25
N LEU A 455 -0.99 -13.40 -9.45
CA LEU A 455 -2.02 -13.36 -10.49
C LEU A 455 -2.23 -14.74 -11.12
N LEU A 456 -1.16 -15.51 -11.30
CA LEU A 456 -1.24 -16.87 -11.85
C LEU A 456 -1.93 -17.82 -10.88
N LEU A 457 -1.62 -17.73 -9.58
CA LEU A 457 -2.30 -18.49 -8.53
C LEU A 457 -3.79 -18.14 -8.48
N ASP A 458 -4.14 -16.84 -8.55
CA ASP A 458 -5.54 -16.40 -8.60
C ASP A 458 -6.28 -16.95 -9.84
N LEU A 459 -5.67 -16.88 -11.03
CA LEU A 459 -6.23 -17.43 -12.27
C LEU A 459 -6.38 -18.96 -12.26
N LEU A 460 -5.57 -19.67 -11.46
CA LEU A 460 -5.71 -21.11 -11.23
C LEU A 460 -6.77 -21.45 -10.17
N GLY A 461 -7.30 -20.45 -9.45
CA GLY A 461 -8.18 -20.66 -8.28
C GLY A 461 -7.44 -21.18 -7.05
N LEU A 462 -6.11 -21.01 -7.01
CA LEU A 462 -5.22 -21.44 -5.93
C LEU A 462 -4.73 -20.25 -5.08
N GLY A 463 -5.03 -19.02 -5.51
CA GLY A 463 -4.66 -17.77 -4.85
C GLY A 463 -5.77 -17.12 -4.02
N SER A 464 -6.89 -17.81 -3.80
CA SER A 464 -8.03 -17.30 -3.03
C SER A 464 -8.34 -18.20 -1.84
N GLU A 465 -8.31 -17.64 -0.62
CA GLU A 465 -8.76 -18.35 0.58
C GLU A 465 -10.25 -18.11 0.80
N GLU A 466 -11.03 -19.19 0.80
CA GLU A 466 -12.47 -19.20 1.08
C GLU A 466 -12.77 -19.24 2.60
N ALA A 467 -11.75 -19.44 3.45
CA ALA A 467 -11.89 -19.49 4.90
C ALA A 467 -10.68 -18.87 5.62
N GLU A 468 -10.92 -18.20 6.76
CA GLU A 468 -9.89 -17.77 7.72
C GLU A 468 -9.32 -19.02 8.43
N THR A 469 -8.46 -19.81 7.78
CA THR A 469 -7.83 -20.98 8.41
C THR A 469 -6.53 -20.60 9.12
N GLU A 470 -6.36 -21.13 10.34
CA GLU A 470 -5.17 -20.96 11.18
C GLU A 470 -3.87 -21.24 10.42
N VAL A 471 -2.92 -20.32 10.57
CA VAL A 471 -1.62 -20.26 9.89
C VAL A 471 -0.71 -21.43 10.34
N PRO A 472 -0.17 -22.25 9.41
CA PRO A 472 0.95 -23.15 9.72
C PRO A 472 2.24 -22.35 9.97
N SER A 473 2.94 -22.68 11.04
CA SER A 473 4.20 -22.04 11.45
C SER A 473 5.33 -22.18 10.41
N HIS A 474 5.98 -21.04 10.11
CA HIS A 474 7.34 -20.88 9.55
C HIS A 474 7.81 -21.90 8.49
N VAL A 475 7.87 -21.46 7.23
CA VAL A 475 8.60 -22.14 6.17
C VAL A 475 10.10 -21.85 6.37
N THR A 476 10.86 -22.84 6.86
CA THR A 476 12.33 -22.77 6.94
C THR A 476 12.95 -23.32 5.65
N GLU A 477 14.26 -23.11 5.46
CA GLU A 477 15.03 -23.49 4.25
C GLU A 477 14.88 -24.97 3.82
N GLU A 478 14.29 -25.84 4.65
CA GLU A 478 14.19 -27.30 4.42
C GLU A 478 12.77 -27.90 4.48
N THR A 479 11.68 -27.12 4.54
CA THR A 479 10.34 -27.75 4.61
C THR A 479 9.79 -28.12 3.23
N ASP A 480 10.10 -29.33 2.81
CA ASP A 480 9.36 -30.17 1.85
C ASP A 480 8.00 -30.60 2.47
N SER A 481 7.26 -29.68 3.09
CA SER A 481 6.04 -30.03 3.81
C SER A 481 4.84 -29.95 2.86
N GLU A 482 4.12 -31.06 2.74
CA GLU A 482 2.83 -31.23 2.06
C GLU A 482 1.73 -30.22 2.51
N ASN A 483 2.03 -29.30 3.45
CA ASN A 483 1.14 -28.30 4.05
C ASN A 483 1.63 -26.84 3.93
N GLY A 484 2.70 -26.56 3.16
CA GLY A 484 3.18 -25.20 2.91
C GLY A 484 2.33 -24.44 1.87
N PRO A 485 2.37 -23.10 1.83
CA PRO A 485 1.67 -22.33 0.80
C PRO A 485 2.21 -22.70 -0.59
N ILE A 486 1.30 -22.90 -1.56
CA ILE A 486 1.64 -23.24 -2.93
C ILE A 486 2.49 -22.11 -3.55
N THR A 487 3.66 -22.47 -4.07
CA THR A 487 4.54 -21.58 -4.82
C THR A 487 4.70 -22.11 -6.25
N LEU A 488 4.77 -21.21 -7.23
CA LEU A 488 5.01 -21.54 -8.64
C LEU A 488 6.49 -21.40 -9.02
N PHE A 489 7.24 -20.61 -8.26
CA PHE A 489 8.63 -20.27 -8.52
C PHE A 489 9.52 -20.56 -7.29
N ASP A 490 10.80 -20.80 -7.52
CA ASP A 490 11.80 -20.90 -6.44
C ASP A 490 12.08 -19.50 -5.87
N LYS A 491 11.32 -19.15 -4.83
CA LYS A 491 11.41 -17.85 -4.14
C LYS A 491 12.78 -17.63 -3.51
N THR A 492 13.36 -18.67 -2.91
CA THR A 492 14.66 -18.59 -2.25
C THR A 492 15.76 -18.23 -3.24
N SER A 493 15.78 -18.87 -4.40
CA SER A 493 16.75 -18.55 -5.45
C SER A 493 16.53 -17.16 -6.05
N LEU A 494 15.29 -16.69 -6.18
CA LEU A 494 15.03 -15.31 -6.63
C LEU A 494 15.51 -14.26 -5.62
N GLN A 495 15.32 -14.51 -4.33
CA GLN A 495 15.86 -13.67 -3.27
C GLN A 495 17.40 -13.65 -3.31
N ARG A 496 18.02 -14.82 -3.48
CA ARG A 496 19.48 -14.95 -3.63
C ARG A 496 19.99 -14.18 -4.86
N PHE A 497 19.32 -14.27 -6.00
CA PHE A 497 19.68 -13.52 -7.20
C PHE A 497 19.68 -12.01 -6.95
N THR A 498 18.66 -11.51 -6.26
CA THR A 498 18.57 -10.09 -5.91
C THR A 498 19.74 -9.69 -5.00
N LEU A 499 19.93 -10.42 -3.89
CA LEU A 499 20.91 -10.09 -2.87
C LEU A 499 22.37 -10.22 -3.37
N VAL A 500 22.67 -11.25 -4.15
CA VAL A 500 24.04 -11.61 -4.54
C VAL A 500 24.42 -11.05 -5.91
N SER A 501 23.54 -11.16 -6.91
CA SER A 501 23.86 -10.84 -8.29
C SER A 501 23.53 -9.38 -8.66
N SER A 502 22.46 -8.84 -8.07
CA SER A 502 21.84 -7.59 -8.53
C SER A 502 22.23 -6.36 -7.72
N GLN A 503 22.81 -6.51 -6.52
CA GLN A 503 23.28 -5.36 -5.74
C GLN A 503 24.60 -4.80 -6.25
N VAL A 504 24.78 -3.48 -6.11
CA VAL A 504 26.04 -2.77 -6.37
C VAL A 504 26.51 -2.09 -5.08
N SER A 505 27.82 -2.15 -4.81
CA SER A 505 28.41 -1.63 -3.56
C SER A 505 28.24 -0.13 -3.35
N THR A 506 28.03 0.64 -4.41
CA THR A 506 27.76 2.09 -4.36
C THR A 506 26.27 2.43 -4.16
N GLY A 507 25.41 1.41 -3.99
CA GLY A 507 23.96 1.56 -3.92
C GLY A 507 23.26 1.36 -5.27
N GLY A 508 21.99 0.95 -5.20
CA GLY A 508 21.16 0.59 -6.35
C GLY A 508 21.28 -0.87 -6.77
N LEU A 509 20.32 -1.31 -7.60
CA LEU A 509 20.32 -2.63 -8.20
C LEU A 509 20.41 -2.55 -9.73
N ARG A 510 20.87 -3.64 -10.34
CA ARG A 510 21.20 -3.74 -11.77
C ARG A 510 20.51 -4.93 -12.44
N ASP A 511 20.70 -5.02 -13.76
CA ASP A 511 20.37 -6.19 -14.58
C ASP A 511 21.09 -7.46 -14.06
N LYS A 512 22.42 -7.49 -14.18
CA LYS A 512 23.25 -8.66 -13.84
C LYS A 512 24.70 -8.23 -13.52
N PRO A 513 25.54 -9.10 -12.96
CA PRO A 513 26.98 -8.81 -12.80
C PRO A 513 27.64 -8.30 -14.08
N GLY A 514 28.44 -7.25 -13.95
CA GLY A 514 29.06 -6.54 -15.09
C GLY A 514 28.23 -5.39 -15.68
N LYS A 515 27.01 -5.14 -15.18
CA LYS A 515 26.20 -3.97 -15.53
C LYS A 515 26.20 -2.92 -14.41
N SER A 516 26.00 -1.66 -14.77
CA SER A 516 25.78 -0.58 -13.81
C SER A 516 24.38 -0.69 -13.19
N ALA A 517 24.22 -0.17 -11.97
CA ALA A 517 22.91 0.03 -11.37
C ALA A 517 22.20 1.23 -12.03
N ASP A 518 20.87 1.17 -12.06
CA ASP A 518 20.00 2.25 -12.50
C ASP A 518 18.65 2.20 -11.77
N LEU A 519 17.84 3.27 -11.90
CA LEU A 519 16.58 3.40 -11.17
C LEU A 519 15.52 2.38 -11.63
N TYR A 520 15.55 1.98 -12.90
CA TYR A 520 14.63 1.00 -13.46
C TYR A 520 14.90 -0.38 -12.83
N HIS A 521 16.14 -0.86 -12.88
CA HIS A 521 16.51 -2.13 -12.29
C HIS A 521 16.41 -2.11 -10.77
N THR A 522 16.71 -0.99 -10.11
CA THR A 522 16.48 -0.81 -8.68
C THR A 522 15.02 -1.06 -8.32
N THR A 523 14.10 -0.42 -9.05
CA THR A 523 12.66 -0.54 -8.81
C THR A 523 12.17 -1.96 -9.02
N TYR A 524 12.49 -2.57 -10.16
CA TYR A 524 11.91 -3.87 -10.54
C TYR A 524 12.59 -5.06 -9.86
N ASN A 525 13.87 -4.96 -9.50
CA ASN A 525 14.47 -5.96 -8.60
C ASN A 525 13.79 -5.92 -7.23
N LEU A 526 13.59 -4.74 -6.62
CA LEU A 526 12.96 -4.62 -5.31
C LEU A 526 11.50 -5.09 -5.30
N ALA A 527 10.74 -4.79 -6.36
CA ALA A 527 9.38 -5.28 -6.51
C ALA A 527 9.34 -6.82 -6.63
N GLY A 528 10.22 -7.41 -7.44
CA GLY A 528 10.33 -8.87 -7.52
C GLY A 528 10.84 -9.53 -6.24
N TYR A 529 11.76 -8.86 -5.54
CA TYR A 529 12.25 -9.27 -4.23
C TYR A 529 11.14 -9.27 -3.19
N SER A 530 10.29 -8.24 -3.19
CA SER A 530 9.06 -8.21 -2.40
C SER A 530 8.16 -9.40 -2.73
N THR A 531 7.92 -9.74 -4.00
CA THR A 531 7.07 -10.89 -4.35
C THR A 531 7.68 -12.22 -3.88
N ALA A 532 9.01 -12.33 -3.88
CA ALA A 532 9.70 -13.51 -3.37
C ALA A 532 9.71 -13.62 -1.83
N GLN A 533 9.51 -12.51 -1.12
CA GLN A 533 9.42 -12.49 0.35
C GLN A 533 8.01 -12.73 0.87
N HIS A 534 7.01 -12.24 0.14
CA HIS A 534 5.63 -12.15 0.60
C HIS A 534 4.71 -13.07 -0.19
N ARG A 535 3.75 -13.67 0.51
CA ARG A 535 2.56 -14.24 -0.14
C ARG A 535 1.49 -13.15 -0.19
N VAL A 536 1.28 -12.60 -1.38
CA VAL A 536 0.20 -11.66 -1.66
C VAL A 536 -0.90 -12.40 -2.42
N TYR A 537 -2.15 -12.24 -2.00
CA TYR A 537 -3.26 -13.01 -2.53
C TYR A 537 -4.57 -12.21 -2.50
N ARG A 538 -5.55 -12.60 -3.33
CA ARG A 538 -6.87 -11.95 -3.37
C ARG A 538 -7.81 -12.68 -2.42
N SER A 539 -8.17 -12.04 -1.31
CA SER A 539 -9.05 -12.64 -0.30
C SER A 539 -10.51 -12.49 -0.71
N LEU A 540 -11.20 -13.60 -0.98
CA LEU A 540 -12.64 -13.58 -1.30
C LEU A 540 -13.48 -13.12 -0.11
N VAL A 541 -13.05 -13.45 1.11
CA VAL A 541 -13.66 -12.96 2.35
C VAL A 541 -13.58 -11.43 2.41
N THR A 542 -12.40 -10.86 2.15
CA THR A 542 -12.21 -9.40 2.14
C THR A 542 -12.97 -8.75 1.00
N GLU A 543 -12.97 -9.34 -0.19
CA GLU A 543 -13.76 -8.86 -1.34
C GLU A 543 -15.24 -8.78 -1.00
N ASN A 544 -15.82 -9.83 -0.39
CA ASN A 544 -17.22 -9.84 0.02
C ASN A 544 -17.51 -8.77 1.10
N LYS A 545 -16.65 -8.65 2.12
CA LYS A 545 -16.77 -7.59 3.14
C LYS A 545 -16.75 -6.18 2.50
N LEU A 546 -15.88 -5.95 1.52
CA LEU A 546 -15.80 -4.69 0.78
C LEU A 546 -17.07 -4.46 -0.06
N LEU A 547 -17.55 -5.48 -0.77
CA LEU A 547 -18.80 -5.40 -1.53
C LEU A 547 -20.00 -5.06 -0.62
N GLU A 548 -20.05 -5.59 0.59
CA GLU A 548 -21.09 -5.26 1.58
C GLU A 548 -20.94 -3.85 2.14
N ALA A 549 -19.69 -3.41 2.35
CA ALA A 549 -19.37 -2.08 2.90
C ALA A 549 -19.45 -0.94 1.88
N TRP A 550 -19.67 -1.24 0.59
CA TRP A 550 -19.73 -0.24 -0.49
C TRP A 550 -20.69 0.91 -0.17
N GLN A 551 -20.16 2.13 -0.23
CA GLN A 551 -20.93 3.36 -0.13
C GLN A 551 -21.31 3.83 -1.53
N ASN A 552 -22.62 3.87 -1.82
CA ASN A 552 -23.10 4.30 -3.13
C ASN A 552 -22.52 5.68 -3.50
N SER A 553 -21.97 5.76 -4.71
CA SER A 553 -21.32 6.95 -5.23
C SER A 553 -21.59 7.07 -6.72
N GLN A 554 -21.58 8.30 -7.24
CA GLN A 554 -21.76 8.53 -8.67
C GLN A 554 -20.40 8.53 -9.39
N GLY A 555 -20.28 7.69 -10.42
CA GLY A 555 -19.15 7.76 -11.35
C GLY A 555 -19.19 9.07 -12.14
N ILE A 556 -18.04 9.70 -12.33
CA ILE A 556 -17.99 11.04 -12.94
C ILE A 556 -17.98 11.00 -14.47
N ILE A 557 -17.71 9.83 -15.06
CA ILE A 557 -17.61 9.66 -16.51
C ILE A 557 -18.97 9.19 -17.04
N GLN A 558 -19.40 9.77 -18.16
CA GLN A 558 -20.59 9.30 -18.84
C GLN A 558 -20.43 7.82 -19.27
N GLY A 559 -21.41 6.98 -18.93
CA GLY A 559 -21.33 5.54 -19.17
C GLY A 559 -20.66 4.73 -18.05
N SER A 560 -20.30 5.36 -16.93
CA SER A 560 -19.97 4.65 -15.69
C SER A 560 -21.16 3.83 -15.19
N ASP A 561 -20.90 2.57 -14.82
CA ASP A 561 -21.88 1.66 -14.22
C ASP A 561 -21.53 1.42 -12.75
N GLU A 562 -22.50 1.60 -11.85
CA GLU A 562 -22.26 1.52 -10.40
C GLU A 562 -21.84 0.10 -9.96
N GLN A 563 -22.43 -0.94 -10.54
CA GLN A 563 -22.13 -2.31 -10.16
C GLN A 563 -20.71 -2.70 -10.62
N LEU A 564 -20.32 -2.29 -11.83
CA LEU A 564 -18.95 -2.48 -12.33
C LEU A 564 -17.93 -1.70 -11.50
N ARG A 565 -18.25 -0.46 -11.11
CA ARG A 565 -17.39 0.35 -10.23
C ARG A 565 -17.18 -0.33 -8.88
N LYS A 566 -18.28 -0.71 -8.22
CA LYS A 566 -18.27 -1.44 -6.95
C LYS A 566 -17.43 -2.71 -7.02
N THR A 567 -17.65 -3.53 -8.06
CA THR A 567 -16.96 -4.81 -8.23
C THR A 567 -15.47 -4.61 -8.52
N THR A 568 -15.13 -3.65 -9.38
CA THR A 568 -13.75 -3.30 -9.72
C THR A 568 -12.99 -2.84 -8.48
N TRP A 569 -13.57 -1.89 -7.72
CA TRP A 569 -12.98 -1.38 -6.48
C TRP A 569 -12.77 -2.48 -5.44
N ALA A 570 -13.78 -3.32 -5.19
CA ALA A 570 -13.69 -4.37 -4.19
C ALA A 570 -12.59 -5.40 -4.54
N ARG A 571 -12.53 -5.84 -5.80
CA ARG A 571 -11.48 -6.77 -6.28
C ARG A 571 -10.08 -6.20 -6.15
N MET A 572 -9.90 -4.93 -6.52
CA MET A 572 -8.62 -4.25 -6.38
C MET A 572 -8.21 -4.12 -4.92
N CYS A 573 -9.15 -3.79 -4.04
CA CYS A 573 -8.84 -3.60 -2.62
C CYS A 573 -8.72 -4.92 -1.83
N ALA A 574 -9.21 -6.04 -2.38
CA ALA A 574 -9.18 -7.36 -1.73
C ALA A 574 -7.82 -8.06 -1.74
N TRP A 575 -6.83 -7.53 -2.46
CA TRP A 575 -5.45 -8.04 -2.38
C TRP A 575 -4.85 -7.71 -1.00
N GLN A 576 -4.27 -8.71 -0.35
CA GLN A 576 -3.65 -8.58 0.97
C GLN A 576 -2.40 -9.45 1.11
N GLU A 577 -1.54 -9.07 2.06
CA GLU A 577 -0.35 -9.82 2.48
C GLU A 577 -0.77 -10.87 3.50
N ASP A 578 -0.35 -12.12 3.32
CA ASP A 578 -0.39 -13.15 4.34
C ASP A 578 0.80 -12.96 5.27
N GLU A 579 0.58 -12.30 6.42
CA GLU A 579 1.62 -12.03 7.40
C GLU A 579 2.22 -13.31 8.02
N GLY A 580 1.60 -14.49 7.83
CA GLY A 580 2.09 -15.77 8.33
C GLY A 580 3.04 -16.52 7.40
N ALA A 581 3.00 -16.20 6.10
CA ALA A 581 3.72 -16.94 5.05
C ALA A 581 4.97 -16.22 4.53
N HIS A 582 5.57 -15.33 5.33
CA HIS A 582 6.76 -14.59 4.95
C HIS A 582 8.02 -15.45 5.05
N PHE A 583 8.95 -15.22 4.12
CA PHE A 583 10.29 -15.81 4.17
C PHE A 583 11.33 -14.77 3.73
N TYR A 584 12.27 -14.44 4.60
CA TYR A 584 13.32 -13.45 4.34
C TYR A 584 14.68 -14.13 4.32
N LEU A 585 15.22 -14.37 3.12
CA LEU A 585 16.54 -14.95 2.97
C LEU A 585 17.59 -14.03 3.61
N GLY A 586 18.34 -14.56 4.56
CA GLY A 586 19.35 -13.81 5.31
C GLY A 586 18.82 -12.99 6.49
N GLY A 587 17.54 -13.11 6.86
CA GLY A 587 16.98 -12.51 8.09
C GLY A 587 16.01 -11.35 7.87
N GLU A 588 15.37 -10.94 8.95
CA GLU A 588 14.34 -9.88 9.02
C GLU A 588 14.84 -8.51 8.55
N GLU A 589 16.14 -8.24 8.66
CA GLU A 589 16.76 -6.99 8.21
C GLU A 589 16.64 -6.78 6.70
N ASN A 590 16.45 -7.86 5.94
CA ASN A 590 16.28 -7.80 4.49
C ASN A 590 14.82 -7.59 4.06
N ARG A 591 13.88 -7.54 5.01
CA ARG A 591 12.45 -7.36 4.70
C ARG A 591 12.21 -6.06 3.93
N VAL A 592 11.52 -6.15 2.80
CA VAL A 592 10.88 -5.03 2.09
C VAL A 592 9.36 -5.08 2.26
N ASN A 593 8.63 -4.01 1.98
CA ASN A 593 7.16 -4.00 2.05
C ASN A 593 6.54 -4.75 0.86
N ALA A 594 5.43 -5.44 1.12
CA ALA A 594 4.64 -6.10 0.10
C ALA A 594 4.10 -5.13 -0.98
N THR A 595 4.34 -5.49 -2.24
CA THR A 595 3.80 -4.79 -3.42
C THR A 595 2.50 -5.43 -3.92
N HIS A 596 1.61 -4.60 -4.44
CA HIS A 596 0.33 -4.97 -5.02
C HIS A 596 0.56 -5.53 -6.44
N PRO A 597 0.11 -6.76 -6.76
CA PRO A 597 0.51 -7.45 -7.99
C PRO A 597 -0.01 -6.79 -9.26
N LEU A 598 -1.14 -6.08 -9.21
CA LEU A 598 -1.67 -5.34 -10.37
C LEU A 598 -0.98 -3.99 -10.63
N PHE A 599 -0.51 -3.29 -9.59
CA PHE A 599 -0.17 -1.86 -9.69
C PHE A 599 1.31 -1.57 -9.44
N ASN A 600 2.05 -2.50 -8.85
CA ASN A 600 3.40 -2.27 -8.33
C ASN A 600 3.48 -1.09 -7.34
N LEU A 601 2.42 -0.93 -6.55
CA LEU A 601 2.32 0.01 -5.42
C LEU A 601 2.23 -0.80 -4.14
N THR A 602 2.52 -0.23 -2.97
CA THR A 602 2.10 -0.96 -1.75
C THR A 602 0.58 -1.09 -1.72
N ILE A 603 0.08 -2.13 -1.05
CA ILE A 603 -1.36 -2.36 -0.88
C ILE A 603 -2.05 -1.11 -0.31
N SER A 604 -1.41 -0.43 0.64
CA SER A 604 -1.94 0.81 1.24
C SER A 604 -2.07 1.97 0.26
N HIS A 605 -1.09 2.24 -0.60
CA HIS A 605 -1.18 3.35 -1.56
C HIS A 605 -2.23 3.06 -2.63
N ALA A 606 -2.31 1.81 -3.12
CA ALA A 606 -3.33 1.40 -4.07
C ALA A 606 -4.74 1.58 -3.50
N ARG A 607 -4.98 1.13 -2.25
CA ARG A 607 -6.25 1.33 -1.55
C ARG A 607 -6.55 2.81 -1.30
N ALA A 608 -5.57 3.59 -0.84
CA ALA A 608 -5.79 5.00 -0.49
C ALA A 608 -6.25 5.84 -1.68
N ILE A 609 -5.59 5.72 -2.83
CA ILE A 609 -5.97 6.47 -4.04
C ILE A 609 -7.31 5.95 -4.62
N ALA A 610 -7.54 4.63 -4.60
CA ALA A 610 -8.80 4.05 -5.06
C ALA A 610 -9.97 4.52 -4.17
N ASN A 611 -9.86 4.40 -2.85
CA ASN A 611 -10.88 4.84 -1.90
C ASN A 611 -11.22 6.32 -2.10
N TYR A 612 -10.23 7.14 -2.43
CA TYR A 612 -10.44 8.54 -2.76
C TYR A 612 -11.34 8.72 -4.00
N PHE A 613 -10.95 8.16 -5.15
CA PHE A 613 -11.65 8.40 -6.41
C PHE A 613 -12.99 7.66 -6.54
N TYR A 614 -13.11 6.50 -5.91
CA TYR A 614 -14.37 5.76 -5.76
C TYR A 614 -15.26 6.32 -4.63
N GLN A 615 -14.80 7.34 -3.87
CA GLN A 615 -15.55 8.00 -2.79
C GLN A 615 -15.92 7.07 -1.61
N GLN A 616 -15.03 6.12 -1.29
CA GLN A 616 -15.22 5.13 -0.22
C GLN A 616 -14.50 5.58 1.06
N LYS A 617 -15.16 6.40 1.88
CA LYS A 617 -14.53 7.00 3.06
C LYS A 617 -14.51 6.03 4.25
N GLY A 618 -13.34 5.90 4.90
CA GLY A 618 -13.18 5.15 6.14
C GLY A 618 -13.08 3.63 5.97
N LEU A 619 -12.86 3.16 4.73
CA LEU A 619 -12.65 1.76 4.37
C LEU A 619 -11.20 1.50 3.97
#